data_AF-A0A1I4D2H0-F1
#
_entry.id   AF-A0A1I4D2H0-F1
#
_cell.length_a   1.000
_cell.length_b   1.000
_cell.length_c   1.000
_cell.angle_alpha   90.00
_cell.angle_beta   90.00
_cell.angle_gamma   90.00
#
_symmetry.space_group_name_H-M   'P 1'
#
loop_
_entity.id
_entity.type
_entity.pdbx_description
1 polymer ?
#
loop_
_entity_poly.entity_id
_entity_poly.type
_entity_poly.pdbx_seq_one_letter_code
_entity_poly.pdbx_strand_id
1 'polypeptide(L)' 'MSGPAISKHLKVLEAAGLISRSRDAQRRPCRLNAAPLGEVAAWLERYRVFWDASFDRLDDYLRQMQVKGGPHEERP' A
#
# COMPACT_ATOMS: atom_id res chain seq x y z
N MET A 1 13.36 23.80 -0.12
CA MET A 1 12.77 23.03 -1.24
C MET A 1 12.90 23.85 -2.51
N SER A 2 13.62 23.38 -3.53
CA SER A 2 13.90 24.15 -4.75
C SER A 2 12.81 23.96 -5.82
N GLY A 3 12.51 25.02 -6.61
CA GLY A 3 11.53 24.99 -7.70
C GLY A 3 11.70 23.86 -8.75
N PRO A 4 12.92 23.42 -9.10
CA PRO A 4 13.15 22.28 -9.99
C PRO A 4 12.63 20.95 -9.42
N ALA A 5 12.80 20.73 -8.11
CA ALA A 5 12.31 19.52 -7.43
C ALA A 5 10.79 19.46 -7.45
N ILE A 6 10.12 20.58 -7.15
CA ILE A 6 8.65 20.69 -7.19
C ILE A 6 8.11 20.40 -8.60
N SER A 7 8.76 20.94 -9.64
CA SER A 7 8.37 20.68 -11.03
C SER A 7 8.51 19.20 -11.43
N LYS A 8 9.54 18.51 -10.92
CA LYS A 8 9.72 17.06 -11.11
C LYS A 8 8.61 16.26 -10.43
N HIS A 9 8.30 16.56 -9.17
CA HIS A 9 7.20 15.90 -8.45
C HIS A 9 5.85 16.11 -9.15
N LEU A 10 5.55 17.32 -9.62
CA LEU A 10 4.32 17.60 -10.37
C LEU A 10 4.24 16.83 -11.69
N LYS A 11 5.36 16.57 -12.38
CA LYS A 11 5.36 15.72 -13.59
C LYS A 11 5.06 14.26 -13.27
N VAL A 12 5.62 13.73 -12.18
CA VAL A 12 5.36 12.35 -11.74
C VAL A 12 3.89 12.19 -11.33
N LEU A 13 3.34 13.15 -10.59
CA LEU A 13 1.94 13.13 -10.19
C LEU A 13 0.98 13.25 -11.39
N GLU A 14 1.33 14.02 -12.42
CA GLU A 14 0.54 14.11 -13.65
C GLU A 14 0.60 12.81 -14.45
N ALA A 15 1.79 12.21 -14.59
CA ALA A 15 1.97 10.93 -15.27
C ALA A 15 1.23 9.78 -14.58
N ALA A 16 1.11 9.83 -13.24
CA ALA A 16 0.31 8.90 -12.46
C ALA A 16 -1.21 9.20 -12.52
N GLY A 17 -1.64 10.21 -13.29
CA GLY A 17 -3.04 10.63 -13.40
C GLY A 17 -3.59 11.28 -12.13
N LEU A 18 -2.76 11.50 -11.09
CA LEU A 18 -3.12 12.03 -9.78
C LEU A 18 -3.34 13.54 -9.80
N ILE A 19 -2.82 14.24 -10.80
CA ILE A 19 -3.16 15.64 -11.07
C ILE A 19 -3.43 15.86 -12.56
N SER A 20 -4.31 16.80 -12.87
CA SER A 20 -4.51 17.29 -14.24
C SER A 20 -4.09 18.76 -14.35
N ARG A 21 -3.43 19.12 -15.45
CA ARG A 21 -3.04 20.51 -15.76
C ARG A 21 -3.74 20.99 -17.03
N SER A 22 -4.58 22.03 -16.91
CA SER A 22 -5.01 22.81 -18.08
C SER A 22 -3.92 23.81 -18.49
N ARG A 23 -3.59 23.88 -19.77
CA ARG A 23 -2.71 24.91 -20.36
C ARG A 23 -3.53 26.17 -20.64
N ASP A 24 -3.91 26.89 -19.59
CA ASP A 24 -4.33 28.30 -19.72
C ASP A 24 -3.14 29.20 -19.35
N ALA A 25 -2.79 30.10 -20.25
CA ALA A 25 -1.45 30.66 -20.43
C ALA A 25 -0.93 31.62 -19.33
N GLN A 26 -1.55 31.67 -18.14
CA GLN A 26 -1.05 32.51 -17.04
C GLN A 26 -1.36 31.97 -15.62
N ARG A 27 -2.26 30.99 -15.47
CA ARG A 27 -2.54 30.29 -14.21
C ARG A 27 -2.65 28.79 -14.51
N ARG A 28 -1.82 27.98 -13.85
CA ARG A 28 -1.88 26.51 -13.91
C ARG A 28 -2.62 25.99 -12.68
N PRO A 29 -3.97 25.97 -12.65
CA PRO A 29 -4.68 25.29 -11.58
C PRO A 29 -4.37 23.79 -11.70
N CYS A 30 -3.60 23.27 -10.75
CA CYS A 30 -3.40 21.83 -10.60
C CYS A 30 -4.62 21.29 -9.84
N ARG A 31 -5.45 20.47 -10.48
CA ARG A 31 -6.54 19.78 -9.80
C ARG A 31 -6.08 18.40 -9.38
N LEU A 32 -6.31 18.05 -8.11
CA LEU A 32 -6.10 16.70 -7.60
C LEU A 32 -7.17 15.78 -8.18
N ASN A 33 -6.75 14.65 -8.72
CA ASN A 33 -7.62 13.58 -9.17
C ASN A 33 -7.44 12.38 -8.23
N ALA A 34 -8.46 12.12 -7.41
CA ALA A 34 -8.44 11.02 -6.45
C ALA A 34 -8.77 9.65 -7.07
N ALA A 35 -9.28 9.61 -8.31
CA ALA A 35 -9.72 8.37 -8.96
C ALA A 35 -8.60 7.30 -9.06
N PRO A 36 -7.36 7.62 -9.46
CA PRO A 36 -6.29 6.62 -9.52
C PRO A 36 -5.90 6.04 -8.14
N LEU A 37 -6.12 6.79 -7.04
CA LEU A 37 -5.90 6.26 -5.69
C LEU A 37 -6.97 5.24 -5.30
N GLY A 38 -8.20 5.41 -5.78
CA GLY A 38 -9.28 4.43 -5.58
C GLY A 38 -8.98 3.09 -6.24
N GLU A 39 -8.39 3.11 -7.45
CA GLU A 39 -7.98 1.88 -8.15
C GLU A 39 -6.87 1.13 -7.41
N VAL A 40 -5.88 1.86 -6.87
CA VAL A 40 -4.82 1.27 -6.03
C VAL A 40 -5.40 0.68 -4.75
N ALA A 41 -6.31 1.38 -4.09
CA ALA A 41 -6.99 0.87 -2.89
C ALA A 41 -7.78 -0.43 -3.19
N ALA A 42 -8.51 -0.47 -4.29
CA ALA A 42 -9.24 -1.66 -4.72
C ALA A 42 -8.31 -2.83 -5.09
N TRP A 43 -7.14 -2.55 -5.66
CA TRP A 43 -6.12 -3.57 -5.90
C TRP A 43 -5.50 -4.09 -4.60
N LEU A 44 -5.18 -3.20 -3.65
CA LEU A 44 -4.65 -3.57 -2.34
C LEU A 44 -5.63 -4.43 -1.55
N GLU A 45 -6.93 -4.17 -1.65
CA GLU A 45 -7.95 -4.97 -0.97
C GLU A 45 -7.96 -6.44 -1.44
N ARG A 46 -7.77 -6.67 -2.75
CA ARG A 46 -7.61 -8.04 -3.29
C ARG A 46 -6.37 -8.72 -2.73
N TYR A 47 -5.30 -7.96 -2.51
CA TYR A 47 -4.08 -8.48 -1.92
C TYR A 47 -4.29 -8.81 -0.44
N ARG A 48 -5.02 -7.98 0.30
CA ARG A 48 -5.34 -8.20 1.72
C ARG A 48 -6.00 -9.56 1.96
N VAL A 49 -7.02 -9.90 1.17
CA VAL A 49 -7.70 -11.21 1.23
C VAL A 49 -6.73 -12.38 1.04
N PHE A 50 -5.76 -12.25 0.14
CA PHE A 50 -4.77 -13.29 -0.12
C PHE A 50 -3.80 -13.49 1.07
N TRP A 51 -3.40 -12.40 1.73
CA TRP A 51 -2.51 -12.46 2.88
C TRP A 51 -3.22 -12.97 4.13
N ASP A 52 -4.47 -12.58 4.37
CA ASP A 52 -5.24 -13.06 5.53
C ASP A 52 -5.30 -14.59 5.55
N ALA A 53 -5.65 -15.23 4.43
CA ALA A 53 -5.67 -16.70 4.32
C ALA A 53 -4.27 -17.35 4.47
N SER A 54 -3.20 -16.61 4.23
CA SER A 54 -1.83 -17.09 4.42
C SER A 54 -1.40 -16.95 5.88
N PHE A 55 -1.82 -15.88 6.55
CA PHE A 55 -1.59 -15.66 7.98
C PHE A 55 -2.41 -16.61 8.85
N ASP A 56 -3.66 -16.92 8.49
CA ASP A 56 -4.49 -17.91 9.19
C ASP A 56 -3.82 -19.29 9.18
N ARG A 57 -3.31 -19.71 8.01
CA ARG A 57 -2.56 -20.97 7.88
C ARG A 57 -1.27 -20.97 8.70
N LEU A 58 -0.61 -19.82 8.79
CA LEU A 58 0.59 -19.69 9.62
C LEU A 58 0.25 -19.80 11.11
N ASP A 59 -0.84 -19.16 11.56
CA ASP A 59 -1.29 -19.24 12.95
C ASP A 59 -1.66 -20.67 13.32
N ASP A 60 -2.39 -21.38 12.46
CA ASP A 60 -2.72 -22.80 12.64
C ASP A 60 -1.46 -23.68 12.74
N TYR A 61 -0.48 -23.44 11.88
CA TYR A 61 0.80 -24.17 11.92
C TYR A 61 1.58 -23.89 13.21
N LEU A 62 1.64 -22.63 13.65
CA LEU A 62 2.28 -22.25 14.90
C LEU A 62 1.59 -22.87 16.11
N ARG A 63 0.25 -22.90 16.14
CA ARG A 63 -0.52 -23.59 17.19
C ARG A 63 -0.22 -25.08 17.22
N GLN A 64 -0.16 -25.74 16.06
CA GLN A 64 0.19 -27.16 15.99
C GLN A 64 1.61 -27.44 16.50
N MET A 65 2.57 -26.55 16.22
CA MET A 65 3.92 -26.68 16.77
C MET A 65 3.98 -26.43 18.28
N GLN A 66 3.24 -25.45 18.81
CA GLN A 66 3.16 -25.20 20.25
C GLN A 66 2.50 -26.35 21.00
N VAL A 67 1.45 -26.96 20.44
CA VAL A 67 0.78 -28.15 20.99
C VAL A 67 1.70 -29.37 20.97
N LYS A 68 2.57 -29.51 19.96
CA LYS A 68 3.62 -30.54 19.94
C LYS A 68 4.81 -30.24 20.87
N GLY A 69 4.88 -29.04 21.44
CA GLY A 69 6.07 -28.49 22.11
C GLY A 69 5.99 -28.29 23.62
N GLY A 70 5.05 -28.87 24.37
CA GLY A 70 5.10 -28.78 25.85
C GLY A 70 4.44 -29.94 26.60
N PRO A 71 4.90 -30.29 27.84
CA PRO A 71 6.09 -29.87 28.59
C PRO A 71 7.03 -31.07 28.86
N HIS A 72 8.26 -31.04 28.33
CA HIS A 72 9.33 -31.96 28.72
C HIS A 72 10.56 -31.15 29.17
N GLU A 73 10.44 -30.36 30.23
CA GLU A 73 11.61 -29.94 31.01
C GLU A 73 11.24 -29.46 32.42
N GLU A 74 10.67 -30.36 33.24
CA GLU A 74 10.87 -30.28 34.69
C GLU A 74 11.05 -31.72 35.22
N ARG A 75 12.27 -32.07 35.61
CA ARG A 75 12.52 -33.01 36.69
C ARG A 75 13.90 -32.75 37.31
N PRO A 76 14.02 -32.90 38.65
CA PRO A 76 15.14 -32.41 39.44
C PRO A 76 16.41 -33.26 39.27
#